data_AF-A0A830DB46-F1
#
_entry.id   AF-A0A830DB46-F1
#
_cell.length_a   1.000
_cell.length_b   1.000
_cell.length_c   1.000
_cell.angle_alpha   90.00
_cell.angle_beta   90.00
_cell.angle_gamma   90.00
#
_symmetry.space_group_name_H-M   'P 1'
#
loop_
_entity.id
_entity.type
_entity.pdbx_description
1 polymer ?
#
loop_
_entity_poly.entity_id
_entity_poly.type
_entity_poly.pdbx_seq_one_letter_code
_entity_poly.pdbx_strand_id
1 'polypeptide(L)' 'MEPKQVSVCLASHLRTVRIYQFVGVETQLSILRYILRNAKVLKRMEIHFSNGGDEFETIHRISLFERGSKKCQFAFY' A
#
# COMPACT_ATOMS: atom_id res chain seq x y z
N MET A 1 9.05 4.19 13.12
CA MET A 1 8.10 4.79 14.08
C MET A 1 6.85 5.18 13.31
N GLU A 2 5.68 4.66 13.65
CA GLU A 2 4.42 5.10 13.01
C GLU A 2 3.85 6.34 13.72
N PRO A 3 3.10 7.22 13.02
CA PRO A 3 2.46 8.37 13.64
C PRO A 3 1.49 7.95 14.76
N LYS A 4 1.52 8.65 15.90
CA LYS A 4 0.58 8.40 17.01
C LYS A 4 -0.88 8.67 16.63
N GLN A 5 -1.10 9.54 15.64
CA GLN A 5 -2.42 9.88 15.13
C GLN A 5 -2.43 9.72 13.60
N VAL A 6 -3.48 9.08 13.11
CA VAL A 6 -3.75 8.92 11.68
C VAL A 6 -4.44 10.19 11.19
N SER A 7 -3.98 10.76 10.08
CA SER A 7 -4.65 11.95 9.53
C SER A 7 -6.07 11.61 9.06
N VAL A 8 -7.02 12.51 9.34
CA VAL A 8 -8.41 12.36 8.91
C VAL A 8 -8.52 12.26 7.38
N CYS A 9 -7.65 12.96 6.66
CA CYS A 9 -7.56 12.88 5.19
C CYS A 9 -7.16 11.46 4.72
N LEU A 10 -6.14 10.86 5.34
CA LEU A 10 -5.74 9.49 5.02
C LEU A 10 -6.87 8.51 5.29
N ALA A 11 -7.49 8.60 6.48
CA ALA A 11 -8.50 7.64 6.89
C ALA A 11 -9.80 7.74 6.09
N SER A 12 -10.30 8.95 5.86
CA SER A 12 -11.67 9.17 5.38
C SER A 12 -11.78 9.68 3.95
N HIS A 13 -10.66 10.05 3.30
CA HIS A 13 -10.70 10.70 1.98
C HIS A 13 -9.79 10.08 0.94
N LEU A 14 -8.74 9.35 1.34
CA LEU A 14 -7.81 8.75 0.37
C LEU A 14 -8.46 7.57 -0.38
N ARG A 15 -8.65 7.73 -1.69
CA ARG A 15 -9.33 6.74 -2.56
C ARG A 15 -8.39 5.97 -3.49
N THR A 16 -7.27 6.57 -3.88
CA THR A 16 -6.32 5.97 -4.83
C THR A 16 -4.90 6.32 -4.41
N VAL A 17 -4.01 5.34 -4.50
CA VAL A 17 -2.56 5.51 -4.33
C VAL A 17 -1.86 4.85 -5.50
N ARG A 18 -0.83 5.54 -6.01
CA ARG A 18 0.07 5.02 -7.04
C ARG A 18 1.49 5.12 -6.51
N ILE A 19 2.23 4.02 -6.56
CA ILE A 19 3.64 3.99 -6.16
C ILE A 19 4.44 3.56 -7.37
N TYR A 20 5.45 4.35 -7.72
CA TYR A 20 6.37 4.08 -8.81
C TYR A 20 7.72 3.65 -8.28
N GLN A 21 8.48 2.93 -9.11
CA GLN A 21 9.83 2.45 -8.77
C GLN A 21 9.83 1.62 -7.48
N PHE A 22 8.84 0.73 -7.36
CA PHE A 22 8.70 -0.13 -6.20
C PHE A 22 9.71 -1.28 -6.28
N VAL A 23 10.62 -1.33 -5.29
CA VAL A 23 11.67 -2.35 -5.18
C VAL A 23 11.37 -3.38 -4.08
N GLY A 24 10.33 -3.16 -3.27
CA GLY A 24 9.93 -4.11 -2.22
C GLY A 24 10.79 -4.07 -0.95
N VAL A 25 11.60 -3.04 -0.75
CA VAL A 25 12.39 -2.88 0.49
C VAL A 25 11.49 -2.63 1.71
N GLU A 26 11.96 -2.99 2.90
CA GLU A 26 11.17 -2.91 4.14
C GLU A 26 10.58 -1.51 4.41
N THR A 27 11.29 -0.44 4.07
CA THR A 27 10.77 0.92 4.22
C THR A 27 9.55 1.17 3.33
N GLN A 28 9.59 0.72 2.08
CA GLN A 28 8.46 0.85 1.14
C GLN A 28 7.28 -0.01 1.59
N LEU A 29 7.54 -1.24 2.03
CA LEU A 29 6.53 -2.14 2.57
C LEU A 29 5.88 -1.58 3.84
N SER A 30 6.65 -0.94 4.72
CA SER A 30 6.12 -0.28 5.91
C SER A 30 5.18 0.87 5.56
N ILE A 31 5.53 1.69 4.56
CA ILE A 31 4.66 2.78 4.08
C ILE A 31 3.37 2.21 3.50
N LEU A 32 3.48 1.18 2.65
CA LEU A 32 2.33 0.52 2.02
C LEU A 32 1.41 -0.08 3.08
N ARG A 33 1.96 -0.80 4.05
CA ARG A 33 1.20 -1.40 5.16
C ARG A 33 0.47 -0.34 5.98
N TYR A 34 1.15 0.77 6.30
CA TYR A 34 0.53 1.89 7.02
C TYR A 34 -0.65 2.48 6.25
N ILE A 35 -0.49 2.74 4.95
CA ILE A 35 -1.56 3.27 4.11
C ILE A 35 -2.73 2.29 4.04
N LEU A 36 -2.46 1.01 3.72
CA LEU A 36 -3.49 -0.02 3.56
C LEU A 36 -4.31 -0.21 4.83
N ARG A 37 -3.66 -0.24 5.99
CA ARG A 37 -4.31 -0.40 7.29
C ARG A 37 -5.20 0.78 7.65
N ASN A 38 -4.75 2.00 7.33
CA ASN A 38 -5.39 3.22 7.85
C ASN A 38 -6.38 3.88 6.88
N ALA A 39 -6.23 3.69 5.56
CA ALA A 39 -7.10 4.30 4.56
C ALA A 39 -8.42 3.52 4.41
N LYS A 40 -9.43 3.91 5.18
CA LYS A 40 -10.72 3.19 5.30
C LYS A 40 -11.58 3.25 4.02
N VAL A 41 -11.38 4.28 3.21
CA VAL A 41 -12.13 4.50 1.95
C VAL A 41 -11.30 4.23 0.68
N LEU A 42 -10.14 3.58 0.82
CA LEU A 42 -9.25 3.28 -0.29
C LEU A 42 -9.93 2.32 -1.28
N LYS A 43 -9.97 2.70 -2.55
CA LYS A 43 -10.56 1.91 -3.65
C LYS A 43 -9.50 1.23 -4.51
N ARG A 44 -8.33 1.85 -4.69
CA ARG A 44 -7.29 1.33 -5.57
C ARG A 44 -5.88 1.58 -5.04
N MET A 45 -5.05 0.55 -5.10
CA MET A 45 -3.61 0.60 -4.87
C MET A 45 -2.90 0.14 -6.13
N GLU A 46 -2.17 1.05 -6.78
CA GLU A 46 -1.38 0.76 -7.99
C GLU A 46 0.11 0.74 -7.61
N ILE A 47 0.79 -0.36 -7.94
CA ILE A 47 2.20 -0.57 -7.63
C ILE A 47 2.92 -0.85 -8.95
N HIS A 48 3.82 0.05 -9.32
CA HIS A 48 4.67 -0.08 -10.50
C HIS A 48 6.06 -0.50 -10.04
N PHE A 49 6.41 -1.75 -10.33
CA PHE A 49 7.70 -2.31 -9.95
C PHE A 49 8.83 -1.67 -10.74
N SER A 50 10.00 -1.59 -10.11
CA SER A 50 11.25 -1.33 -10.82
C SER A 50 11.81 -2.63 -11.37
N ASN A 51 12.46 -2.57 -12.54
CA ASN A 51 13.14 -3.73 -13.14
C ASN A 51 14.12 -4.39 -12.15
N GLY A 52 14.09 -5.72 -12.08
CA GLY A 52 15.06 -6.53 -11.35
C GLY A 52 14.73 -6.85 -9.88
N GLY A 53 13.53 -6.51 -9.40
CA GLY A 53 13.02 -6.96 -8.10
C GLY A 53 12.37 -8.35 -8.14
N ASP A 54 12.31 -9.03 -6.99
CA ASP A 54 11.49 -10.23 -6.83
C ASP A 54 10.02 -9.81 -6.63
N GLU A 55 9.34 -9.55 -7.76
CA GLU A 55 7.96 -9.10 -7.80
C GLU A 55 7.01 -10.13 -7.17
N PHE A 56 7.26 -11.43 -7.38
CA PHE A 56 6.36 -12.48 -6.91
C PHE A 56 6.33 -12.54 -5.37
N GLU A 57 7.50 -12.62 -4.74
CA GLU A 57 7.60 -12.61 -3.28
C GLU A 57 7.03 -11.31 -2.71
N THR A 58 7.33 -10.19 -3.35
CA THR A 58 6.83 -8.89 -2.92
C THR A 58 5.30 -8.81 -2.98
N ILE A 59 4.67 -9.26 -4.06
CA ILE A 59 3.22 -9.33 -4.21
C ILE A 59 2.61 -10.26 -3.15
N HIS A 60 3.23 -11.41 -2.90
CA HIS A 60 2.79 -12.34 -1.87
C HIS A 60 2.76 -11.66 -0.49
N ARG A 61 3.86 -10.99 -0.10
CA ARG A 61 3.94 -10.25 1.17
C ARG A 61 2.88 -9.15 1.28
N ILE A 62 2.66 -8.38 0.22
CA ILE A 62 1.65 -7.31 0.18
C ILE A 62 0.24 -7.87 0.34
N SER A 63 -0.03 -9.04 -0.26
CA SER A 63 -1.36 -9.66 -0.21
C SER A 63 -1.82 -9.99 1.20
N LEU A 64 -0.87 -10.27 2.10
CA LEU A 64 -1.07 -10.62 3.51
C LEU A 64 -1.32 -9.40 4.42
N PHE A 65 -1.14 -8.18 3.93
CA PHE A 65 -1.34 -6.99 4.75
C PHE A 65 -2.81 -6.75 5.10
N GLU A 66 -3.05 -6.36 6.35
CA GLU A 66 -4.36 -5.89 6.80
C GLU A 66 -4.82 -4.69 5.98
N ARG A 67 -6.12 -4.65 5.66
CA ARG A 67 -6.74 -3.60 4.86
C ARG A 67 -7.84 -2.92 5.66
N GLY A 68 -7.71 -1.61 5.85
CA GLY A 68 -8.75 -0.76 6.42
C GLY A 68 -9.97 -0.65 5.51
N SER A 69 -9.78 -0.82 4.19
CA SER A 69 -10.88 -0.86 3.21
C SER A 69 -11.04 -2.23 2.56
N LYS A 70 -12.22 -2.84 2.72
CA LYS A 70 -12.60 -4.08 2.03
C LYS A 70 -12.80 -3.91 0.51
N LYS A 71 -12.93 -2.67 0.05
CA LYS A 71 -13.15 -2.33 -1.37
C LYS A 71 -11.85 -2.06 -2.13
N CYS A 72 -10.70 -2.05 -1.46
CA CYS A 72 -9.42 -1.75 -2.09
C CYS A 72 -9.00 -2.88 -3.04
N GLN A 73 -8.84 -2.55 -4.31
CA GLN A 73 -8.29 -3.42 -5.34
C GLN A 73 -6.81 -3.10 -5.57
N PHE A 74 -6.00 -4.14 -5.80
CA PHE A 74 -4.61 -3.98 -6.21
C PHE A 74 -4.49 -4.05 -7.72
N ALA A 75 -3.59 -3.25 -8.27
CA ALA A 75 -3.08 -3.38 -9.63
C ALA A 75 -1.56 -3.31 -9.59
N PHE A 76 -0.91 -4.27 -10.23
CA PHE A 76 0.54 -4.43 -10.28
C PHE A 76 0.97 -4.23 -11.74
N TYR A 77 2.04 -3.47 -11.95
CA TYR A 77 2.56 -3.05 -13.26
C TYR A 77 4.07 -3.10 -13.31
#